data_AF-B9TN64-F1
#
_entry.id   AF-B9TN64-F1
#
_cell.length_a   1.000
_cell.length_b   1.000
_cell.length_c   1.000
_cell.angle_alpha   90.00
_cell.angle_beta   90.00
_cell.angle_gamma   90.00
#
_symmetry.space_group_name_H-M   'P 1'
#
loop_
_entity.id
_entity.type
_entity.pdbx_description
1 polymer ?
#
loop_
_entity_poly.entity_id
_entity_poly.type
_entity_poly.pdbx_seq_one_letter_code
_entity_poly.pdbx_strand_id
1 'polypeptide(L)'
;HAADQRAQSVPVVTVPLAVNASTDRDLTTITQEITGVTVDLARVDSRRCVGECRGLRARRAVLAAQLTALDVEANEAKRRETEQDRLRAQASRAEESRESHRADPVTSVVARWIGTTEARLNLLLDFACLVALEGAACFAWYLAGVAVVATGRAAVASDDSATEGREQMVARVSDLKPEGREESTTGRVTGTASHESVVIEVDESATVSEDERLVAQIHEAVVAGHLNRNLLSIRQFLRCGQSKAIRLNRFYVDRFGSADLCHT
;
A
#
# COMPACT_ATOMS: atom_id res chain seq x y z
N HIS A 1 -2.83 -20.36 -8.43
CA HIS A 1 -2.51 -21.48 -7.52
C HIS A 1 -1.26 -21.28 -6.65
N ALA A 2 -0.16 -20.68 -7.13
CA ALA A 2 1.05 -20.47 -6.30
C ALA A 2 0.84 -19.58 -5.06
N ALA A 3 0.01 -18.54 -5.15
CA ALA A 3 -0.32 -17.68 -4.01
C ALA A 3 -1.13 -18.40 -2.93
N ASP A 4 -1.97 -19.36 -3.32
CA ASP A 4 -2.83 -20.10 -2.39
C ASP A 4 -2.04 -21.15 -1.60
N GLN A 5 -1.04 -21.78 -2.22
CA GLN A 5 -0.09 -22.67 -1.54
C GLN A 5 0.75 -21.93 -0.48
N ARG A 6 1.08 -20.65 -0.71
CA ARG A 6 1.78 -19.80 0.26
C ARG A 6 0.87 -19.31 1.39
N ALA A 7 -0.42 -19.11 1.12
CA ALA A 7 -1.40 -18.79 2.16
C ALA A 7 -1.65 -19.98 3.11
N GLN A 8 -1.55 -21.21 2.58
CA GLN A 8 -1.72 -22.46 3.33
C GLN A 8 -0.54 -22.80 4.25
N SER A 9 0.65 -22.22 4.04
CA SER A 9 1.79 -22.42 4.94
C SER A 9 1.70 -21.61 6.24
N VAL A 10 0.76 -20.66 6.36
CA VAL A 10 0.50 -19.97 7.62
C VAL A 10 -0.42 -20.85 8.48
N PRO A 11 -0.07 -21.17 9.72
CA PRO A 11 -0.91 -21.99 10.59
C PRO A 11 -2.28 -21.34 10.80
N VAL A 12 -3.36 -22.10 10.61
CA VAL A 12 -4.72 -21.67 10.93
C VAL A 12 -4.82 -21.62 12.44
N VAL A 13 -4.84 -20.42 13.00
CA VAL A 13 -5.33 -20.24 14.37
C VAL A 13 -6.85 -20.32 14.28
N THR A 14 -7.38 -21.53 14.42
CA THR A 14 -8.81 -21.73 14.63
C THR A 14 -9.14 -21.14 15.98
N VAL A 15 -9.73 -19.94 16.00
CA VAL A 15 -10.43 -19.46 17.19
C VAL A 15 -11.59 -20.43 17.36
N PRO A 16 -11.63 -21.23 18.44
CA PRO A 16 -12.82 -21.99 18.71
C PRO A 16 -13.95 -20.96 18.85
N LEU A 17 -14.91 -21.04 17.94
CA LEU A 17 -16.18 -20.37 18.14
C LEU A 17 -16.68 -20.90 19.47
N ALA A 18 -16.69 -20.06 20.49
CA ALA A 18 -17.22 -20.41 21.78
C ALA A 18 -18.74 -20.60 21.59
N VAL A 19 -19.12 -21.76 21.07
CA VAL A 19 -20.45 -22.37 21.16
C VAL A 19 -20.62 -22.86 22.60
N ASN A 20 -20.33 -21.96 23.52
CA ASN A 20 -20.81 -21.95 24.88
C ASN A 20 -21.32 -20.53 25.06
N ALA A 21 -22.39 -20.23 24.32
CA ALA A 21 -23.51 -19.49 24.89
C ALA A 21 -24.07 -20.32 26.07
N SER A 22 -23.24 -20.59 27.08
CA SER A 22 -23.73 -20.80 28.41
C SER A 22 -24.23 -19.42 28.81
N THR A 23 -25.53 -19.23 28.67
CA THR A 23 -26.45 -18.86 29.77
C THR A 23 -25.78 -18.56 31.11
N ASP A 24 -24.82 -17.65 31.10
CA ASP A 24 -24.14 -17.07 32.24
C ASP A 24 -24.60 -15.62 32.21
N ARG A 25 -25.10 -15.12 33.34
CA ARG A 25 -25.79 -13.82 33.42
C ARG A 25 -25.08 -12.75 32.59
N ASP A 26 -25.84 -12.06 31.75
CA ASP A 26 -25.29 -10.99 30.92
C ASP A 26 -24.58 -9.96 31.82
N LEU A 27 -23.41 -9.46 31.41
CA LEU A 27 -22.63 -8.49 32.18
C LEU A 27 -23.47 -7.25 32.52
N THR A 28 -24.43 -6.93 31.66
CA THR A 28 -25.44 -5.88 31.88
C THR A 28 -26.36 -6.18 33.08
N THR A 29 -26.71 -7.45 33.30
CA THR A 29 -27.50 -7.91 34.45
C THR A 29 -26.68 -7.83 35.73
N ILE A 30 -25.42 -8.28 35.71
CA ILE A 30 -24.52 -8.21 36.88
C ILE A 30 -24.27 -6.74 37.27
N THR A 31 -24.00 -5.87 36.31
CA THR A 31 -23.81 -4.44 36.57
C THR A 31 -25.09 -3.79 37.11
N GLN A 32 -26.26 -4.14 36.59
CA GLN A 32 -27.53 -3.68 37.14
C GLN A 32 -27.74 -4.14 38.58
N GLU A 33 -27.44 -5.40 38.91
CA GLU A 33 -27.50 -5.93 40.28
C GLU A 33 -26.51 -5.20 41.21
N ILE A 34 -25.27 -4.95 40.77
CA ILE A 34 -24.27 -4.17 41.52
C ILE A 34 -24.80 -2.78 41.86
N THR A 35 -25.38 -2.08 40.87
CA THR A 35 -25.95 -0.74 41.12
C THR A 35 -27.10 -0.78 42.11
N GLY A 36 -27.98 -1.78 42.02
CA GLY A 36 -29.09 -1.98 42.95
C GLY A 36 -28.61 -2.18 44.39
N VAL A 37 -27.67 -3.11 44.61
CA VAL A 37 -27.09 -3.39 45.92
C VAL A 37 -26.34 -2.17 46.48
N THR A 38 -25.66 -1.40 45.63
CA THR A 38 -24.97 -0.17 46.02
C THR A 38 -25.95 0.91 46.50
N VAL A 39 -27.08 1.08 45.79
CA VAL A 39 -28.15 2.02 46.19
C VAL A 39 -28.79 1.58 47.51
N ASP A 40 -29.07 0.29 47.69
CA ASP A 40 -29.61 -0.24 48.93
C ASP A 40 -28.64 -0.08 50.11
N LEU A 41 -27.34 -0.29 49.88
CA LEU A 41 -26.30 -0.04 50.86
C LEU A 41 -26.25 1.44 51.25
N ALA A 42 -26.27 2.36 50.28
CA ALA A 42 -26.33 3.80 50.53
C ALA A 42 -27.58 4.22 51.31
N ARG A 43 -28.73 3.59 51.01
CA ARG A 43 -29.99 3.81 51.73
C ARG A 43 -29.91 3.34 53.18
N VAL A 44 -29.29 2.19 53.43
CA VAL A 44 -29.04 1.70 54.79
C VAL A 44 -28.05 2.60 55.54
N ASP A 45 -27.00 3.07 54.87
CA ASP A 45 -25.99 3.96 55.45
C ASP A 45 -26.53 5.35 55.80
N SER A 46 -27.49 5.87 55.04
CA SER A 46 -28.13 7.16 55.31
C SER A 46 -28.97 7.17 56.60
N ARG A 47 -29.43 6.00 57.06
CA ARG A 47 -30.25 5.88 58.28
C ARG A 47 -29.37 6.01 59.52
N ARG A 48 -29.37 7.21 60.12
CA ARG A 48 -28.74 7.42 61.43
C ARG A 48 -29.53 6.68 62.50
N CYS A 49 -28.81 5.93 63.33
CA CYS A 49 -29.39 5.16 64.41
C CYS A 49 -28.89 5.70 65.75
N VAL A 50 -29.81 6.02 66.66
CA VAL A 50 -29.50 6.50 68.01
C VAL A 50 -29.59 5.31 68.97
N GLY A 51 -28.50 4.52 69.10
CA GLY A 51 -28.42 3.36 69.99
C GLY A 51 -27.77 2.10 69.39
N GLU A 52 -27.94 0.94 70.04
CA GLU A 52 -27.42 -0.36 69.57
C GLU A 52 -28.21 -0.91 68.37
N CYS A 53 -27.81 -0.54 67.15
CA CYS A 53 -28.49 -1.00 65.93
C CYS A 53 -27.84 -2.24 65.33
N ARG A 54 -27.94 -3.36 66.06
CA ARG A 54 -27.41 -4.67 65.61
C ARG A 54 -28.02 -5.13 64.28
N GLY A 55 -29.33 -4.91 64.08
CA GLY A 55 -30.00 -5.27 62.83
C GLY A 55 -29.56 -4.46 61.61
N LEU A 56 -29.25 -3.17 61.79
CA LEU A 56 -28.76 -2.30 60.72
C LEU A 56 -27.33 -2.68 60.33
N ARG A 57 -26.47 -2.96 61.32
CA ARG A 57 -25.12 -3.50 61.10
C ARG A 57 -25.14 -4.85 60.37
N ALA A 58 -26.04 -5.76 60.75
CA ALA A 58 -26.18 -7.05 60.08
C ALA A 58 -26.60 -6.90 58.61
N ARG A 59 -27.59 -6.03 58.31
CA ARG A 59 -28.02 -5.75 56.93
C ARG A 59 -26.92 -5.12 56.09
N ARG A 60 -26.17 -4.17 56.66
CA ARG A 60 -25.00 -3.57 56.01
C ARG A 60 -23.94 -4.62 55.68
N ALA A 61 -23.63 -5.52 56.61
CA ALA A 61 -22.68 -6.60 56.39
C ALA A 61 -23.12 -7.56 55.28
N VAL A 62 -24.41 -7.91 55.22
CA VAL A 62 -24.97 -8.75 54.15
C VAL A 62 -24.89 -8.07 52.78
N LEU A 63 -25.29 -6.80 52.67
CA LEU A 63 -25.23 -6.05 51.40
C LEU A 63 -23.78 -5.85 50.94
N ALA A 64 -22.86 -5.57 51.87
CA ALA A 64 -21.43 -5.46 51.55
C ALA A 64 -20.87 -6.80 51.04
N ALA A 65 -21.24 -7.92 51.66
CA ALA A 65 -20.83 -9.26 51.22
C ALA A 65 -21.38 -9.60 49.82
N GLN A 66 -22.63 -9.23 49.54
CA GLN A 66 -23.22 -9.40 48.20
C GLN A 66 -22.48 -8.58 47.15
N LEU A 67 -22.13 -7.33 47.46
CA LEU A 67 -21.39 -6.47 46.55
C LEU A 67 -20.00 -7.05 46.25
N THR A 68 -19.28 -7.56 47.26
CA THR A 68 -18.00 -8.23 47.03
C THR A 68 -18.13 -9.50 46.19
N ALA A 69 -19.23 -10.25 46.33
CA ALA A 69 -19.46 -11.44 45.51
C ALA A 69 -19.71 -11.07 44.04
N LEU A 70 -20.54 -10.06 43.78
CA LEU A 70 -20.82 -9.57 42.42
C LEU A 70 -19.58 -8.95 41.76
N ASP A 71 -18.72 -8.28 42.53
CA ASP A 71 -17.46 -7.73 42.01
C ASP A 71 -16.48 -8.83 41.57
N VAL A 72 -16.43 -9.95 42.30
CA VAL A 72 -15.65 -11.13 41.89
C VAL A 72 -16.18 -11.70 40.58
N GLU A 73 -17.51 -11.88 40.46
CA GLU A 73 -18.15 -12.39 39.24
C GLU A 73 -17.90 -11.49 38.03
N ALA A 74 -17.99 -10.16 38.21
CA ALA A 74 -17.70 -9.18 37.16
C ALA A 74 -16.22 -9.22 36.72
N ASN A 75 -15.29 -9.36 37.67
CA ASN A 75 -13.87 -9.48 37.37
C ASN A 75 -13.54 -10.77 36.62
N GLU A 76 -14.19 -11.88 36.97
CA GLU A 76 -14.06 -13.14 36.23
C GLU A 76 -14.61 -13.04 34.81
N ALA A 77 -15.79 -12.45 34.62
CA ALA A 77 -16.36 -12.19 33.30
C ALA A 77 -15.42 -11.35 32.44
N LYS A 78 -14.88 -10.26 33.01
CA LYS A 78 -13.91 -9.39 32.32
C LYS A 78 -12.65 -10.14 31.93
N ARG A 79 -12.12 -11.02 32.80
CA ARG A 79 -10.95 -11.83 32.48
C ARG A 79 -11.21 -12.74 31.28
N ARG A 80 -12.37 -13.40 31.22
CA ARG A 80 -12.75 -14.25 30.08
C ARG A 80 -12.87 -13.44 28.79
N GLU A 81 -13.44 -12.25 28.84
CA GLU A 81 -13.55 -11.36 27.68
C GLU A 81 -12.18 -10.92 27.17
N THR A 82 -11.25 -10.54 28.07
CA THR A 82 -9.88 -10.19 27.67
C THR A 82 -9.10 -11.35 27.06
N GLU A 83 -9.39 -12.59 27.48
CA GLU A 83 -8.79 -13.79 26.88
C GLU A 83 -9.35 -14.06 25.49
N GLN A 84 -10.67 -13.93 25.32
CA GLN A 84 -11.31 -14.01 24.00
C GLN A 84 -10.79 -12.93 23.05
N ASP A 85 -10.64 -11.70 23.51
CA ASP A 85 -10.09 -10.61 22.71
C ASP A 85 -8.63 -10.82 22.34
N ARG A 86 -7.83 -11.41 23.25
CA ARG A 86 -6.47 -11.85 22.90
C ARG A 86 -6.48 -12.90 21.80
N LEU A 87 -7.38 -13.89 21.86
CA LEU A 87 -7.50 -14.92 20.82
C LEU A 87 -7.96 -14.32 19.48
N ARG A 88 -8.95 -13.41 19.50
CA ARG A 88 -9.39 -12.67 18.30
C ARG A 88 -8.25 -11.85 17.70
N ALA A 89 -7.51 -11.11 18.52
CA ALA A 89 -6.36 -10.31 18.06
C ALA A 89 -5.21 -11.18 17.51
N GLN A 90 -5.04 -12.41 18.00
CA GLN A 90 -4.09 -13.36 17.40
C GLN A 90 -4.60 -13.85 16.04
N ALA A 91 -5.89 -14.15 15.93
CA ALA A 91 -6.50 -14.57 14.66
C ALA A 91 -6.45 -13.47 13.60
N SER A 92 -6.79 -12.23 13.95
CA SER A 92 -6.69 -11.09 13.03
C SER A 92 -5.27 -10.88 12.54
N ARG A 93 -4.26 -10.99 13.41
CA ARG A 93 -2.84 -10.93 12.99
C ARG A 93 -2.46 -12.08 12.06
N ALA A 94 -2.96 -13.28 12.30
CA ALA A 94 -2.73 -14.42 11.41
C ALA A 94 -3.40 -14.20 10.05
N GLU A 95 -4.61 -13.62 10.00
CA GLU A 95 -5.31 -13.26 8.77
C GLU A 95 -4.57 -12.17 7.99
N GLU A 96 -4.15 -11.09 8.65
CA GLU A 96 -3.33 -10.04 8.04
C GLU A 96 -2.04 -10.61 7.44
N SER A 97 -1.37 -11.52 8.16
CA SER A 97 -0.16 -12.17 7.63
C SER A 97 -0.48 -12.99 6.37
N ARG A 98 -1.58 -13.74 6.35
CA ARG A 98 -2.02 -14.49 5.16
C ARG A 98 -2.36 -13.57 3.99
N GLU A 99 -3.02 -12.46 4.26
CA GLU A 99 -3.38 -11.50 3.24
C GLU A 99 -2.14 -10.80 2.67
N SER A 100 -1.16 -10.49 3.52
CA SER A 100 0.16 -9.99 3.07
C SER A 100 0.92 -11.00 2.20
N HIS A 101 0.80 -12.30 2.49
CA HIS A 101 1.40 -13.36 1.68
C HIS A 101 0.63 -13.64 0.38
N ARG A 102 -0.66 -13.32 0.33
CA ARG A 102 -1.49 -13.37 -0.89
C ARG A 102 -1.28 -12.14 -1.76
N ALA A 103 -1.04 -10.97 -1.16
CA ALA A 103 -0.67 -9.77 -1.87
C ALA A 103 0.69 -10.00 -2.54
N ASP A 104 0.68 -10.10 -3.86
CA ASP A 104 1.88 -10.39 -4.64
C ASP A 104 2.96 -9.34 -4.32
N PRO A 105 4.20 -9.70 -3.92
CA PRO A 105 5.27 -8.71 -3.73
C PRO A 105 5.47 -7.88 -5.01
N VAL A 106 5.12 -8.43 -6.17
CA VAL A 106 5.11 -7.74 -7.45
C VAL A 106 4.16 -6.55 -7.43
N THR A 107 2.95 -6.63 -6.85
CA THR A 107 2.06 -5.46 -6.78
C THR A 107 2.59 -4.39 -5.83
N SER A 108 3.30 -4.75 -4.76
CA SER A 108 3.92 -3.78 -3.84
C SER A 108 5.18 -3.10 -4.41
N VAL A 109 5.95 -3.84 -5.22
CA VAL A 109 7.12 -3.31 -5.93
C VAL A 109 6.66 -2.46 -7.11
N VAL A 110 5.66 -2.94 -7.85
CA VAL A 110 5.01 -2.20 -8.94
C VAL A 110 4.34 -0.96 -8.39
N ALA A 111 3.58 -0.99 -7.29
CA ALA A 111 2.96 0.20 -6.70
C ALA A 111 3.97 1.21 -6.15
N ARG A 112 5.13 0.74 -5.64
CA ARG A 112 6.22 1.60 -5.18
C ARG A 112 7.01 2.21 -6.33
N TRP A 113 7.13 1.50 -7.46
CA TRP A 113 7.66 2.00 -8.73
C TRP A 113 6.67 2.93 -9.45
N ILE A 114 5.39 2.61 -9.38
CA ILE A 114 4.22 3.34 -9.88
C ILE A 114 3.73 4.35 -8.83
N GLY A 115 4.59 4.76 -7.89
CA GLY A 115 4.39 5.87 -6.96
C GLY A 115 4.25 7.24 -7.65
N THR A 116 3.70 7.27 -8.85
CA THR A 116 3.37 8.41 -9.67
C THR A 116 1.87 8.36 -9.91
N THR A 117 1.14 9.09 -9.04
CA THR A 117 -0.23 9.60 -9.15
C THR A 117 -1.10 8.95 -10.22
N GLU A 118 -2.19 8.30 -9.83
CA GLU A 118 -3.24 7.69 -10.67
C GLU A 118 -3.49 8.38 -12.03
N ALA A 119 -3.45 9.72 -12.08
CA ALA A 119 -3.51 10.53 -13.29
C ALA A 119 -2.44 10.20 -14.36
N ARG A 120 -1.20 9.89 -13.98
CA ARG A 120 -0.10 9.54 -14.90
C ARG A 120 -0.28 8.16 -15.53
N LEU A 121 -0.93 7.22 -14.82
CA LEU A 121 -1.28 5.92 -15.39
C LEU A 121 -2.35 6.05 -16.47
N ASN A 122 -3.38 6.87 -16.20
CA ASN A 122 -4.41 7.12 -17.19
C ASN A 122 -3.82 7.79 -18.44
N LEU A 123 -2.92 8.76 -18.27
CA LEU A 123 -2.20 9.40 -19.38
C LEU A 123 -1.31 8.41 -20.17
N LEU A 124 -0.62 7.50 -19.49
CA LEU A 124 0.21 6.48 -20.17
C LEU A 124 -0.65 5.47 -20.93
N LEU A 125 -1.80 5.08 -20.38
CA LEU A 125 -2.73 4.17 -21.04
C LEU A 125 -3.38 4.84 -22.26
N ASP A 126 -3.82 6.09 -22.12
CA ASP A 126 -4.37 6.90 -23.23
C ASP A 126 -3.32 7.09 -24.33
N PHE A 127 -2.08 7.38 -23.95
CA PHE A 127 -0.96 7.50 -24.89
C PHE A 127 -0.65 6.17 -25.60
N ALA A 128 -0.63 5.06 -24.88
CA ALA A 128 -0.40 3.74 -25.47
C ALA A 128 -1.51 3.34 -26.45
N CYS A 129 -2.77 3.61 -26.11
CA CYS A 129 -3.91 3.41 -27.00
C CYS A 129 -3.81 4.27 -28.26
N LEU A 130 -3.43 5.55 -28.13
CA LEU A 130 -3.23 6.43 -29.28
C LEU A 130 -2.12 5.93 -30.21
N VAL A 131 -0.97 5.53 -29.65
CA VAL A 131 0.15 4.96 -30.41
C VAL A 131 -0.26 3.66 -31.13
N ALA A 132 -1.03 2.80 -30.47
CA ALA A 132 -1.51 1.56 -31.07
C ALA A 132 -2.47 1.81 -32.23
N LEU A 133 -3.40 2.77 -32.08
CA LEU A 133 -4.35 3.15 -33.14
C LEU A 133 -3.64 3.79 -34.33
N GLU A 134 -2.72 4.71 -34.08
CA GLU A 134 -1.91 5.34 -35.13
C GLU A 134 -1.06 4.30 -35.86
N GLY A 135 -0.41 3.40 -35.11
CA GLY A 135 0.37 2.30 -35.67
C GLY A 135 -0.48 1.37 -36.55
N ALA A 136 -1.68 1.01 -36.10
CA ALA A 136 -2.61 0.20 -36.88
C ALA A 136 -3.08 0.91 -38.16
N ALA A 137 -3.35 2.21 -38.09
CA ALA A 137 -3.70 3.03 -39.25
C ALA A 137 -2.54 3.10 -40.25
N CYS A 138 -1.32 3.40 -39.80
CA CYS A 138 -0.12 3.39 -40.64
C CYS A 138 0.10 2.03 -41.30
N PHE A 139 -0.08 0.94 -40.55
CA PHE A 139 0.09 -0.41 -41.06
C PHE A 139 -0.97 -0.78 -42.10
N ALA A 140 -2.24 -0.41 -41.86
CA ALA A 140 -3.32 -0.59 -42.81
C ALA A 140 -3.06 0.18 -44.12
N TRP A 141 -2.60 1.44 -44.03
CA TRP A 141 -2.20 2.25 -45.19
C TRP A 141 -1.03 1.64 -45.95
N TYR A 142 -0.01 1.15 -45.24
CA TYR A 142 1.14 0.47 -45.84
C TYR A 142 0.70 -0.77 -46.63
N LEU A 143 -0.14 -1.62 -46.04
CA LEU A 143 -0.68 -2.80 -46.71
C LEU A 143 -1.55 -2.45 -47.91
N ALA A 144 -2.40 -1.42 -47.80
CA ALA A 144 -3.22 -0.94 -48.91
C ALA A 144 -2.34 -0.42 -50.06
N GLY A 145 -1.28 0.35 -49.76
CA GLY A 145 -0.32 0.82 -50.76
C GLY A 145 0.42 -0.32 -51.45
N VAL A 146 0.89 -1.31 -50.69
CA VAL A 146 1.54 -2.51 -51.24
C VAL A 146 0.57 -3.31 -52.11
N ALA A 147 -0.69 -3.46 -51.69
CA ALA A 147 -1.73 -4.14 -52.46
C ALA A 147 -2.05 -3.42 -53.77
N VAL A 148 -2.19 -2.08 -53.75
CA VAL A 148 -2.43 -1.27 -54.96
C VAL A 148 -1.25 -1.32 -55.92
N VAL A 149 -0.01 -1.32 -55.41
CA VAL A 149 1.19 -1.46 -56.24
C VAL A 149 1.30 -2.88 -56.82
N ALA A 150 0.90 -3.91 -56.07
CA ALA A 150 0.87 -5.29 -56.54
C ALA A 150 -0.21 -5.51 -57.62
N THR A 151 -1.43 -4.98 -57.42
CA THR A 151 -2.51 -5.07 -58.42
C THR A 151 -2.23 -4.18 -59.64
N GLY A 152 -1.63 -3.01 -59.46
CA GLY A 152 -1.19 -2.15 -60.56
C GLY A 152 -0.09 -2.80 -61.41
N ARG A 153 0.86 -3.52 -60.79
CA ARG A 153 1.87 -4.30 -61.53
C ARG A 153 1.27 -5.53 -62.22
N ALA A 154 0.25 -6.16 -61.64
CA ALA A 154 -0.47 -7.26 -62.28
C ALA A 154 -1.30 -6.79 -63.50
N ALA A 155 -1.88 -5.58 -63.43
CA ALA A 155 -2.57 -4.97 -64.57
C ALA A 155 -1.61 -4.57 -65.70
N VAL A 156 -0.40 -4.08 -65.38
CA VAL A 156 0.63 -3.75 -66.38
C VAL A 156 1.31 -5.00 -66.97
N ALA A 157 1.28 -6.14 -66.27
CA ALA A 157 1.76 -7.43 -66.81
C ALA A 157 0.69 -8.19 -67.63
N SER A 158 -0.55 -7.68 -67.70
CA SER A 158 -1.67 -8.27 -68.44
C SER A 158 -2.09 -7.40 -69.63
N ASP A 159 -1.11 -6.79 -70.32
CA ASP A 159 -1.33 -6.10 -71.58
C ASP A 159 -0.19 -6.42 -72.55
N ASP A 160 -0.03 -7.71 -72.85
CA ASP A 160 0.78 -8.18 -73.99
C ASP A 160 0.07 -9.35 -74.70
N SER A 161 -1.17 -9.10 -75.14
CA SER A 161 -1.79 -9.81 -76.26
C SER A 161 -3.08 -9.10 -76.71
N ALA A 162 -2.96 -8.22 -77.71
CA ALA A 162 -3.87 -8.11 -78.87
C ALA A 162 -3.81 -6.72 -79.54
N THR A 163 -2.98 -6.59 -80.58
CA THR A 163 -3.34 -5.86 -81.82
C THR A 163 -4.58 -6.53 -82.43
N GLU A 164 -5.64 -5.90 -82.94
CA GLU A 164 -5.94 -4.56 -83.46
C GLU A 164 -7.48 -4.40 -83.52
N GLY A 165 -8.02 -3.17 -83.49
CA GLY A 165 -9.33 -2.91 -84.11
C GLY A 165 -10.19 -1.74 -83.61
N ARG A 166 -9.87 -0.52 -84.07
CA ARG A 166 -10.82 0.52 -84.56
C ARG A 166 -11.48 1.53 -83.58
N GLU A 167 -10.95 2.75 -83.66
CA GLU A 167 -11.58 4.09 -83.61
C GLU A 167 -12.93 4.32 -82.92
N GLN A 168 -12.97 5.21 -81.91
CA GLN A 168 -13.74 6.48 -81.97
C GLN A 168 -13.45 7.45 -80.79
N MET A 169 -12.66 8.48 -81.11
CA MET A 169 -12.83 9.94 -80.93
C MET A 169 -13.70 10.56 -79.79
N VAL A 170 -13.20 11.71 -79.30
CA VAL A 170 -13.88 12.88 -78.64
C VAL A 170 -14.07 12.76 -77.11
N ALA A 171 -13.74 13.72 -76.22
CA ALA A 171 -13.13 15.05 -76.30
C ALA A 171 -12.48 15.38 -74.95
N ARG A 172 -11.45 16.24 -75.03
CA ARG A 172 -10.88 17.03 -73.94
C ARG A 172 -11.74 18.28 -73.76
N VAL A 173 -12.13 18.62 -72.52
CA VAL A 173 -12.52 19.99 -72.17
C VAL A 173 -11.94 20.35 -70.80
N SER A 174 -11.25 21.48 -70.79
CA SER A 174 -10.68 22.28 -69.69
C SER A 174 -11.75 22.63 -68.62
N ASP A 175 -11.53 23.29 -67.48
CA ASP A 175 -10.50 24.18 -66.96
C ASP A 175 -10.84 24.47 -65.48
N LEU A 176 -10.03 25.32 -64.83
CA LEU A 176 -10.29 26.11 -63.61
C LEU A 176 -9.65 25.66 -62.27
N LYS A 177 -8.42 26.16 -62.13
CA LYS A 177 -7.77 26.78 -60.94
C LYS A 177 -8.59 28.02 -60.43
N PRO A 178 -8.37 28.77 -59.31
CA PRO A 178 -7.27 28.92 -58.31
C PRO A 178 -7.76 28.74 -56.84
N GLU A 179 -7.07 28.98 -55.72
CA GLU A 179 -6.05 29.95 -55.31
C GLU A 179 -5.59 29.54 -53.89
N GLY A 180 -4.31 29.46 -53.57
CA GLY A 180 -3.58 30.50 -52.84
C GLY A 180 -2.86 29.80 -51.66
N ARG A 181 -1.54 29.71 -51.61
CA ARG A 181 -0.50 30.75 -51.44
C ARG A 181 0.03 30.74 -49.99
N GLU A 182 1.31 30.34 -49.92
CA GLU A 182 2.38 30.79 -48.99
C GLU A 182 2.19 30.52 -47.48
N GLU A 183 3.22 30.32 -46.67
CA GLU A 183 4.68 30.51 -46.73
C GLU A 183 5.23 29.58 -45.62
N SER A 184 6.34 28.87 -45.81
CA SER A 184 7.70 29.30 -45.41
C SER A 184 7.79 29.57 -43.89
N THR A 185 8.80 29.14 -43.11
CA THR A 185 10.26 29.25 -43.25
C THR A 185 10.77 28.65 -41.92
N THR A 186 11.59 27.60 -41.89
CA THR A 186 13.05 27.69 -41.65
C THR A 186 13.53 27.48 -40.21
N GLY A 187 14.69 26.81 -40.12
CA GLY A 187 15.68 26.93 -39.04
C GLY A 187 15.68 25.73 -38.12
N ARG A 188 16.43 24.64 -38.40
CA ARG A 188 17.89 24.47 -38.21
C ARG A 188 18.38 24.90 -36.81
N VAL A 189 19.03 23.98 -36.09
CA VAL A 189 20.43 24.05 -35.61
C VAL A 189 20.65 23.11 -34.41
N THR A 190 21.53 22.13 -34.65
CA THR A 190 22.56 21.44 -33.83
C THR A 190 22.53 21.43 -32.29
N GLY A 191 23.00 20.29 -31.74
CA GLY A 191 23.73 20.22 -30.46
C GLY A 191 23.80 18.78 -29.90
N THR A 192 24.73 17.92 -30.31
CA THR A 192 25.99 17.51 -29.63
C THR A 192 25.93 17.11 -28.14
N ALA A 193 26.71 16.05 -27.86
CA ALA A 193 27.20 15.49 -26.58
C ALA A 193 26.25 14.48 -25.89
N SER A 194 26.52 13.17 -25.87
CA SER A 194 27.67 12.43 -25.31
C SER A 194 27.67 12.39 -23.78
N HIS A 195 27.98 11.21 -23.24
CA HIS A 195 28.31 10.78 -21.87
C HIS A 195 27.34 9.72 -21.34
N GLU A 196 27.73 8.62 -20.68
CA GLU A 196 29.00 7.92 -20.47
C GLU A 196 28.56 6.74 -19.60
N SER A 197 28.64 5.53 -20.15
CA SER A 197 28.35 4.30 -19.40
C SER A 197 29.55 4.00 -18.51
N VAL A 198 29.52 4.43 -17.25
CA VAL A 198 30.51 4.00 -16.25
C VAL A 198 29.98 2.76 -15.54
N VAL A 199 30.66 1.64 -15.81
CA VAL A 199 30.64 0.43 -15.00
C VAL A 199 31.33 0.77 -13.67
N ILE A 200 30.64 0.61 -12.55
CA ILE A 200 31.29 0.48 -11.25
C ILE A 200 30.77 -0.81 -10.61
N GLU A 201 31.54 -1.88 -10.75
CA GLU A 201 31.52 -2.98 -9.78
C GLU A 201 32.01 -2.40 -8.44
N VAL A 202 31.09 -2.21 -7.50
CA VAL A 202 31.44 -1.86 -6.12
C VAL A 202 31.49 -3.15 -5.32
N ASP A 203 32.70 -3.49 -4.87
CA ASP A 203 32.99 -4.44 -3.82
C ASP A 203 32.12 -4.13 -2.58
N GLU A 204 31.09 -4.95 -2.36
CA GLU A 204 30.10 -4.78 -1.30
C GLU A 204 30.73 -4.82 0.11
N SER A 205 31.91 -5.44 0.27
CA SER A 205 32.55 -5.64 1.58
C SER A 205 33.09 -4.35 2.20
N ALA A 206 33.62 -3.44 1.38
CA ALA A 206 34.15 -2.16 1.85
C ALA A 206 33.04 -1.19 2.29
N THR A 207 31.86 -1.30 1.68
CA THR A 207 30.73 -0.38 1.94
C THR A 207 30.07 -0.59 3.31
N VAL A 208 30.07 -1.83 3.81
CA VAL A 208 29.51 -2.17 5.13
C VAL A 208 30.37 -1.57 6.24
N SER A 209 31.70 -1.61 6.10
CA SER A 209 32.62 -1.04 7.09
C SER A 209 32.52 0.49 7.18
N GLU A 210 32.32 1.19 6.06
CA GLU A 210 32.11 2.65 6.05
C GLU A 210 30.77 3.03 6.71
N ASP A 211 29.69 2.32 6.37
CA ASP A 211 28.37 2.57 6.92
C ASP A 211 28.34 2.33 8.44
N GLU A 212 29.06 1.33 8.96
CA GLU A 212 29.20 1.09 10.41
C GLU A 212 29.86 2.27 11.15
N ARG A 213 30.91 2.87 10.57
CA ARG A 213 31.58 4.04 11.16
C ARG A 213 30.65 5.26 11.17
N LEU A 214 29.89 5.47 10.10
CA LEU A 214 28.92 6.56 9.99
C LEU A 214 27.76 6.39 10.99
N VAL A 215 27.30 5.16 11.22
CA VAL A 215 26.26 4.85 12.22
C VAL A 215 26.74 5.13 13.65
N ALA A 216 27.99 4.80 13.98
CA ALA A 216 28.58 5.14 15.27
C ALA A 216 28.69 6.67 15.46
N GLN A 217 29.08 7.41 14.41
CA GLN A 217 29.15 8.87 14.43
C GLN A 217 27.77 9.53 14.62
N ILE A 218 26.72 8.98 13.99
CA ILE A 218 25.34 9.42 14.22
C ILE A 218 24.95 9.18 15.69
N HIS A 219 25.30 8.02 16.26
CA HIS A 219 24.98 7.70 17.66
C HIS A 219 25.58 8.68 18.64
N GLU A 220 26.87 8.97 18.49
CA GLU A 220 27.58 9.93 19.32
C GLU A 220 26.93 11.33 19.25
N ALA A 221 26.57 11.78 18.03
CA ALA A 221 25.93 13.08 17.84
C ALA A 221 24.50 13.15 18.43
N VAL A 222 23.77 12.04 18.42
CA VAL A 222 22.43 11.94 19.04
C VAL A 222 22.54 11.93 20.57
N VAL A 223 23.47 11.14 21.13
CA VAL A 223 23.71 11.09 22.59
C VAL A 223 24.22 12.42 23.12
N ALA A 224 25.07 13.12 22.37
CA ALA A 224 25.56 14.46 22.70
C ALA A 224 24.49 15.56 22.51
N GLY A 225 23.30 15.24 21.99
CA GLY A 225 22.21 16.20 21.74
C GLY A 225 22.47 17.16 20.57
N HIS A 226 23.53 16.94 19.79
CA HIS A 226 23.87 17.76 18.61
C HIS A 226 23.04 17.39 17.37
N LEU A 227 22.43 16.21 17.37
CA LEU A 227 21.66 15.69 16.25
C LEU A 227 20.32 15.14 16.72
N ASN A 228 19.23 15.71 16.22
CA ASN A 228 17.92 15.07 16.34
C ASN A 228 17.85 13.87 15.40
N ARG A 229 17.25 12.76 15.86
CA ARG A 229 17.02 11.52 15.08
C ARG A 229 15.97 11.71 13.97
N ASN A 230 16.24 12.65 13.07
CA ASN A 230 15.41 13.02 11.93
C ASN A 230 16.23 12.83 10.65
N LEU A 231 15.60 12.29 9.61
CA LEU A 231 16.21 12.03 8.31
C LEU A 231 16.82 13.28 7.68
N LEU A 232 16.18 14.45 7.83
CA LEU A 232 16.73 15.72 7.33
C LEU A 232 18.03 16.11 8.07
N SER A 233 18.04 15.94 9.38
CA SER A 233 19.21 16.23 10.21
C SER A 233 20.38 15.31 9.87
N ILE A 234 20.13 14.01 9.67
CA ILE A 234 21.17 13.03 9.26
C ILE A 234 21.77 13.41 7.90
N ARG A 235 20.95 13.80 6.92
CA ARG A 235 21.44 14.26 5.61
C ARG A 235 22.35 15.47 5.73
N GLN A 236 21.94 16.46 6.52
CA GLN A 236 22.68 17.70 6.68
C GLN A 236 23.99 17.47 7.44
N PHE A 237 23.95 16.60 8.46
CA PHE A 237 25.09 16.23 9.27
C PHE A 237 26.16 15.47 8.49
N LEU A 238 25.76 14.48 7.69
CA LEU A 238 26.68 13.67 6.89
C LEU A 238 26.87 14.15 5.44
N ARG A 239 26.19 15.24 5.05
CA ARG A 239 26.13 15.78 3.68
C ARG A 239 25.88 14.71 2.60
N CYS A 240 25.00 13.77 2.89
CA CYS A 240 24.76 12.62 2.02
C CYS A 240 23.40 12.69 1.28
N GLY A 241 23.32 11.99 0.15
CA GLY A 241 22.09 11.86 -0.65
C GLY A 241 20.97 11.11 0.10
N GLN A 242 19.73 11.24 -0.39
CA GLN A 242 18.55 10.67 0.27
C GLN A 242 18.64 9.17 0.53
N SER A 243 19.08 8.40 -0.45
CA SER A 243 19.17 6.95 -0.37
C SER A 243 20.20 6.50 0.70
N LYS A 244 21.34 7.20 0.81
CA LYS A 244 22.37 6.91 1.83
C LYS A 244 21.87 7.25 3.23
N ALA A 245 21.16 8.37 3.40
CA ALA A 245 20.58 8.75 4.70
C ALA A 245 19.51 7.75 5.18
N ILE A 246 18.64 7.25 4.30
CA ILE A 246 17.63 6.24 4.64
C ILE A 246 18.29 4.94 5.09
N ARG A 247 19.31 4.48 4.33
CA ARG A 247 20.06 3.27 4.65
C ARG A 247 20.75 3.36 6.01
N LEU A 248 21.45 4.46 6.28
CA LEU A 248 22.11 4.70 7.58
C LEU A 248 21.11 4.81 8.74
N ASN A 249 19.96 5.45 8.54
CA ASN A 249 18.93 5.52 9.57
C ASN A 249 18.36 4.13 9.91
N ARG A 250 18.18 3.26 8.90
CA ARG A 250 17.77 1.87 9.13
C ARG A 250 18.81 1.10 9.95
N PHE A 251 20.09 1.19 9.58
CA PHE A 251 21.16 0.55 10.36
C PHE A 251 21.26 1.09 11.79
N TYR A 252 21.05 2.40 11.97
CA TYR A 252 21.01 3.02 13.29
C TYR A 252 19.87 2.47 14.16
N VAL A 253 18.66 2.37 13.62
CA VAL A 253 17.49 1.84 14.34
C VAL A 253 17.65 0.34 14.64
N ASP A 254 18.19 -0.44 13.71
CA ASP A 254 18.45 -1.87 13.91
C ASP A 254 19.42 -2.10 15.08
N ARG A 255 20.48 -1.30 15.15
CA ARG A 255 21.54 -1.43 16.15
C ARG A 255 21.21 -0.83 17.52
N PHE A 256 20.52 0.31 17.56
CA PHE A 256 20.29 1.08 18.79
C PHE A 256 18.80 1.21 19.17
N GLY A 257 17.88 1.01 18.23
CA GLY A 257 16.44 1.10 18.48
C GLY A 257 15.87 -0.08 19.28
N SER A 258 16.58 -1.20 19.34
CA SER A 258 16.22 -2.37 20.14
C SER A 258 16.56 -2.22 21.64
N ALA A 259 17.42 -1.26 21.99
CA ALA A 259 17.84 -1.02 23.39
C ALA A 259 16.82 -0.20 24.20
N ASP A 260 15.96 0.58 23.54
CA ASP A 260 14.92 1.39 24.21
C ASP A 260 13.72 0.56 24.70
N LEU A 261 13.63 -0.73 24.36
CA LEU A 261 12.54 -1.63 24.77
C LEU A 261 12.80 -2.38 26.10
N CYS A 262 13.97 -2.21 26.72
CA CYS A 262 14.29 -2.82 28.02
C CYS A 262 14.20 -1.86 29.23
N HIS A 263 13.82 -0.61 29.02
CA HIS A 263 13.62 0.37 30.08
C HIS A 263 12.19 0.95 30.06
N THR A 264 11.19 0.09 30.21
CA THR A 264 9.86 0.47 30.72
C THR A 264 9.28 -0.66 31.54
#